data_AF-A0A2G6PCW0-F1
#
_entry.id   AF-A0A2G6PCW0-F1
#
_cell.length_a   1.000
_cell.length_b   1.000
_cell.length_c   1.000
_cell.angle_alpha   90.00
_cell.angle_beta   90.00
_cell.angle_gamma   90.00
#
_symmetry.space_group_name_H-M   'P 1'
#
loop_
_entity.id
_entity.type
_entity.pdbx_description
1 polymer ?
#
loop_
_entity_poly.entity_id
_entity_poly.type
_entity_poly.pdbx_seq_one_letter_code
_entity_poly.pdbx_strand_id
1 'polypeptide(L)'
;MSFMQTPIYYFNQSNAHNGYIAGRDDGITTIESKPVSRKVYLLDSVTLKWLKTCVTLENGHYMFMGLDPSKSYIVMARDYHHDFEPVCYDNVIPETDLTLVEQKELWLSWR
;
A
#
# COMPACT_ATOMS: atom_id res chain seq x y z
N MET A 1 -23.80 22.50 2.17
CA MET A 1 -22.80 21.92 1.25
C MET A 1 -21.51 21.73 2.03
N SER A 2 -21.24 20.50 2.50
CA SER A 2 -20.02 20.18 3.24
C SER A 2 -18.96 19.78 2.22
N PHE A 3 -17.87 20.53 2.15
CA PHE A 3 -16.70 20.15 1.37
C PHE A 3 -16.04 18.99 2.11
N MET A 4 -16.29 17.76 1.64
CA MET A 4 -15.48 16.62 2.09
C MET A 4 -14.06 16.86 1.57
N GLN A 5 -13.18 17.21 2.50
CA GLN A 5 -11.75 17.35 2.29
C GLN A 5 -11.22 15.99 1.82
N THR A 6 -10.97 15.84 0.52
CA THR A 6 -10.31 14.66 -0.04
C THR A 6 -9.00 14.46 0.72
N PRO A 7 -8.74 13.30 1.36
CA PRO A 7 -7.45 13.07 2.00
C PRO A 7 -6.38 13.20 0.93
N ILE A 8 -5.46 14.16 1.14
CA ILE A 8 -4.30 14.36 0.28
C ILE A 8 -3.38 13.17 0.55
N TYR A 9 -3.46 12.14 -0.27
CA TYR A 9 -2.48 11.06 -0.28
C TYR A 9 -1.16 11.66 -0.78
N TYR A 10 -0.23 11.91 0.15
CA TYR A 10 1.12 12.36 -0.17
C TYR A 10 1.88 11.22 -0.86
N PHE A 11 1.66 11.07 -2.16
CA PHE A 11 2.56 10.30 -3.02
C PHE A 11 3.85 11.11 -3.17
N ASN A 12 4.83 10.87 -2.30
CA ASN A 12 6.22 11.17 -2.64
C ASN A 12 6.61 10.24 -3.80
N GLN A 13 6.29 10.68 -5.03
CA GLN A 13 6.70 10.07 -6.30
C GLN A 13 8.17 10.40 -6.51
N SER A 14 9.06 9.51 -6.12
CA SER A 14 10.36 9.44 -6.77
C SER A 14 10.16 8.80 -8.15
N ASN A 15 10.23 9.58 -9.22
CA ASN A 15 10.21 9.08 -10.61
C ASN A 15 11.45 8.24 -10.98
N ALA A 16 12.31 7.90 -10.01
CA ALA A 16 13.55 7.18 -10.23
C ALA A 16 13.34 5.69 -10.52
N HIS A 17 12.21 5.12 -10.08
CA HIS A 17 11.94 3.69 -10.18
C HIS A 17 10.49 3.42 -10.57
N ASN A 18 10.24 2.28 -11.22
CA ASN A 18 8.93 1.84 -11.68
C ASN A 18 8.33 0.69 -10.84
N GLY A 19 9.00 0.25 -9.77
CA GLY A 19 8.48 -0.80 -8.91
C GLY A 19 7.24 -0.33 -8.15
N TYR A 20 6.28 -1.22 -7.97
CA TYR A 20 5.14 -0.99 -7.09
C TYR A 20 4.77 -2.24 -6.29
N ILE A 21 4.12 -2.03 -5.15
CA ILE A 21 3.53 -3.10 -4.34
C ILE A 21 2.07 -2.74 -4.15
N ALA A 22 1.17 -3.66 -4.48
CA ALA A 22 -0.26 -3.46 -4.29
C ALA A 22 -0.96 -4.72 -3.79
N GLY A 23 -2.00 -4.55 -2.98
CA GLY A 23 -2.90 -5.65 -2.65
C GLY A 23 -3.88 -5.86 -3.80
N ARG A 24 -3.56 -6.74 -4.75
CA ARG A 24 -4.41 -7.06 -5.92
C ARG A 24 -5.55 -8.05 -5.61
N ASP A 25 -5.34 -8.98 -4.67
CA ASP A 25 -6.35 -9.95 -4.18
C ASP A 25 -7.15 -9.40 -2.98
N ASP A 26 -7.92 -10.27 -2.30
CA ASP A 26 -8.48 -10.04 -0.95
C ASP A 26 -7.40 -9.35 -0.12
N GLY A 27 -7.52 -8.03 0.05
CA GLY A 27 -6.40 -7.21 0.50
C GLY A 27 -5.80 -7.71 1.82
N ILE A 28 -4.61 -7.22 2.16
CA ILE A 28 -3.92 -7.54 3.44
C ILE A 28 -4.81 -7.33 4.69
N THR A 29 -5.94 -6.63 4.54
CA THR A 29 -6.91 -6.30 5.58
C THR A 29 -8.31 -6.79 5.21
N THR A 30 -8.53 -8.10 5.33
CA THR A 30 -9.87 -8.70 5.37
C THR A 30 -10.20 -9.15 6.79
N ILE A 31 -11.40 -8.79 7.25
CA ILE A 31 -11.97 -9.27 8.53
C ILE A 31 -13.32 -9.90 8.18
N GLU A 32 -13.51 -11.18 8.49
CA GLU A 32 -14.73 -11.93 8.14
C GLU A 32 -15.12 -11.81 6.64
N SER A 33 -14.12 -11.89 5.75
CA SER A 33 -14.29 -11.72 4.29
C SER A 33 -14.81 -10.35 3.86
N LYS A 34 -14.80 -9.35 4.75
CA LYS A 34 -15.07 -7.95 4.41
C LYS A 34 -13.76 -7.16 4.39
N PRO A 35 -13.51 -6.38 3.34
CA PRO A 35 -12.38 -5.47 3.34
C PRO A 35 -12.56 -4.40 4.42
N VAL A 36 -11.45 -4.05 5.07
CA VAL A 36 -11.46 -3.04 6.11
C VAL A 36 -10.35 -2.02 5.88
N SER A 37 -10.69 -0.73 6.01
CA SER A 37 -9.71 0.34 5.90
C SER A 37 -8.76 0.35 7.11
N ARG A 38 -7.45 0.24 6.84
CA ARG A 38 -6.36 0.19 7.82
C ARG A 38 -5.11 0.88 7.28
N LYS A 39 -4.22 1.29 8.19
CA LYS A 39 -2.90 1.80 7.81
C LYS A 39 -2.00 0.64 7.43
N VAL A 40 -1.37 0.76 6.27
CA VAL A 40 -0.34 -0.15 5.79
C VAL A 40 0.99 0.60 5.79
N TYR A 41 2.01 -0.04 6.33
CA TYR A 41 3.36 0.48 6.49
C TYR A 41 4.29 -0.28 5.56
N LEU A 42 5.17 0.46 4.91
CA LEU A 42 6.26 -0.07 4.11
C LEU A 42 7.58 0.20 4.82
N LEU A 43 8.32 -0.86 5.11
CA LEU A 43 9.65 -0.79 5.70
C LEU A 43 10.69 -1.37 4.75
N ASP A 44 11.92 -0.87 4.84
CA ASP A 44 13.08 -1.51 4.24
C ASP A 44 13.35 -2.84 4.96
N SER A 45 13.44 -3.95 4.24
CA SER A 45 13.56 -5.28 4.86
C SER A 45 14.89 -5.49 5.59
N VAL A 46 15.94 -4.79 5.19
CA VAL A 46 17.30 -4.95 5.75
C VAL A 46 17.47 -4.10 7.00
N THR A 47 17.09 -2.83 6.90
CA THR A 47 17.33 -1.83 7.95
C THR A 47 16.14 -1.65 8.90
N LEU A 48 14.98 -2.21 8.55
CA LEU A 48 13.70 -1.99 9.23
C LEU A 48 13.31 -0.51 9.31
N LYS A 49 13.91 0.34 8.46
CA LYS A 49 13.56 1.74 8.39
C LYS A 49 12.18 1.88 7.79
N TRP A 50 11.31 2.62 8.48
CA TRP A 50 10.02 3.01 7.92
C TRP A 50 10.22 3.95 6.73
N LEU A 51 9.64 3.59 5.58
CA LEU A 51 9.78 4.31 4.32
C LEU A 51 8.52 5.09 3.94
N LYS A 52 7.36 4.42 3.96
CA LYS A 52 6.08 4.98 3.53
C LYS A 52 4.91 4.41 4.36
N THR A 53 3.80 5.13 4.40
CA THR A 53 2.51 4.64 4.91
C THR A 53 1.41 5.02 3.93
N CYS A 54 0.45 4.13 3.75
CA CYS A 54 -0.81 4.42 3.07
C CYS A 54 -1.99 3.91 3.92
N VAL A 55 -3.20 4.27 3.50
CA VAL A 55 -4.44 3.76 4.06
C VAL A 55 -5.11 2.92 2.98
N THR A 56 -5.53 1.70 3.32
CA THR A 56 -6.31 0.87 2.39
C THR A 56 -7.64 1.55 2.10
N LEU A 57 -8.08 1.46 0.84
CA LEU A 57 -9.41 1.88 0.40
C LEU A 57 -10.50 1.06 1.11
N GLU A 58 -11.75 1.48 1.00
CA GLU A 58 -12.88 0.76 1.60
C GLU A 58 -13.03 -0.67 1.03
N ASN A 59 -12.59 -0.89 -0.21
CA ASN A 59 -12.51 -2.21 -0.84
C ASN A 59 -11.23 -2.99 -0.49
N GLY A 60 -10.39 -2.49 0.42
CA GLY A 60 -9.20 -3.19 0.93
C GLY A 60 -7.95 -3.04 0.07
N HIS A 61 -8.06 -2.42 -1.11
CA HIS A 61 -6.90 -2.18 -1.97
C HIS A 61 -5.96 -1.10 -1.40
N TYR A 62 -4.68 -1.26 -1.67
CA TYR A 62 -3.63 -0.28 -1.35
C TYR A 62 -2.55 -0.34 -2.42
N MET A 63 -1.77 0.73 -2.55
CA MET A 63 -0.64 0.76 -3.48
C MET A 63 0.50 1.64 -2.96
N PHE A 64 1.73 1.10 -3.06
CA PHE A 64 2.97 1.85 -2.95
C PHE A 64 3.62 1.91 -4.33
N MET A 65 3.79 3.11 -4.88
CA MET A 65 4.44 3.34 -6.19
C MET A 65 5.86 3.91 -6.03
N GLY A 66 6.65 3.78 -7.09
CA GLY A 66 7.98 4.38 -7.20
C GLY A 66 9.03 3.72 -6.32
N LEU A 67 8.92 2.40 -6.14
CA LEU A 67 9.84 1.58 -5.35
C LEU A 67 10.98 1.07 -6.23
N ASP A 68 12.16 0.92 -5.62
CA ASP A 68 13.31 0.28 -6.27
C ASP A 68 13.07 -1.24 -6.33
N PRO A 69 12.94 -1.84 -7.54
CA PRO A 69 12.65 -3.27 -7.69
C PRO A 69 13.86 -4.17 -7.40
N SER A 70 15.06 -3.60 -7.22
CA SER A 70 16.23 -4.36 -6.79
C SER A 70 16.27 -4.62 -5.27
N LYS A 71 15.31 -4.06 -4.52
CA LYS A 71 15.20 -4.18 -3.07
C LYS A 71 13.99 -5.00 -2.67
N SER A 72 14.05 -5.57 -1.48
CA SER A 72 12.90 -6.17 -0.80
C SER A 72 12.39 -5.26 0.33
N TYR A 73 11.12 -5.44 0.66
CA TYR A 73 10.42 -4.62 1.63
C TYR A 73 9.61 -5.48 2.59
N ILE A 74 9.28 -4.91 3.75
CA ILE A 74 8.26 -5.46 4.64
C ILE A 74 7.00 -4.62 4.48
N VAL A 75 5.88 -5.29 4.23
CA VAL A 75 4.55 -4.69 4.21
C VAL A 75 3.83 -5.11 5.47
N MET A 76 3.37 -4.15 6.27
CA MET A 76 2.71 -4.42 7.53
C MET A 76 1.39 -3.68 7.61
N ALA A 77 0.30 -4.41 7.82
CA ALA A 77 -0.98 -3.84 8.22
C ALA A 77 -1.11 -3.92 9.75
N ARG A 78 -1.32 -2.78 10.39
CA ARG A 78 -1.54 -2.70 11.84
C ARG A 78 -3.00 -2.43 12.13
N ASP A 79 -3.60 -3.26 12.98
CA ASP A 79 -4.89 -2.95 13.58
C ASP A 79 -4.69 -1.99 14.75
N TYR A 80 -5.33 -0.83 14.69
CA TYR A 80 -5.22 0.20 15.72
C TYR A 80 -6.28 0.03 16.82
N HIS A 81 -7.29 -0.82 16.59
CA HIS A 81 -8.26 -1.20 17.61
C HIS A 81 -7.74 -2.30 18.53
N HIS A 82 -6.67 -2.99 18.13
CA HIS A 82 -6.06 -4.10 18.86
C HIS A 82 -6.96 -5.34 18.93
N ASP A 83 -7.89 -5.47 17.99
CA ASP A 83 -8.75 -6.64 17.85
C ASP A 83 -7.99 -7.81 17.23
N PHE A 84 -6.96 -7.50 16.41
CA PHE A 84 -6.18 -8.48 15.67
C PHE A 84 -4.67 -8.19 15.73
N GLU A 85 -3.88 -9.26 15.61
CA GLU A 85 -2.44 -9.15 15.42
C GLU A 85 -2.10 -8.47 14.08
N PRO A 86 -0.96 -7.75 14.00
CA PRO A 86 -0.52 -7.18 12.73
C PRO A 86 -0.21 -8.27 11.71
N VAL A 87 -0.73 -8.09 10.50
CA VAL A 87 -0.36 -8.92 9.35
C VAL A 87 0.86 -8.33 8.68
N CYS A 88 1.91 -9.13 8.52
CA CYS A 88 3.17 -8.71 7.91
C CYS A 88 3.57 -9.67 6.81
N TYR A 89 3.95 -9.12 5.67
CA TYR A 89 4.65 -9.85 4.61
C TYR A 89 6.08 -9.37 4.54
N ASP A 90 7.02 -10.29 4.70
CA ASP A 90 8.46 -10.04 4.59
C ASP A 90 8.97 -10.39 3.19
N ASN A 91 10.12 -9.81 2.82
CA ASN A 91 10.80 -9.99 1.54
C ASN A 91 9.93 -9.74 0.30
N VAL A 92 9.02 -8.77 0.38
CA VAL A 92 8.16 -8.38 -0.74
C VAL A 92 9.00 -7.64 -1.79
N ILE A 93 9.05 -8.19 -3.00
CA ILE A 93 9.71 -7.57 -4.16
C ILE A 93 8.67 -6.77 -4.94
N PRO A 94 8.94 -5.50 -5.31
CA PRO A 94 8.02 -4.73 -6.13
C PRO A 94 7.82 -5.35 -7.51
N GLU A 95 6.56 -5.36 -7.96
CA GLU A 95 6.20 -5.69 -9.33
C GLU A 95 6.62 -4.57 -10.28
N THR A 96 6.92 -4.92 -11.53
CA THR A 96 7.38 -3.99 -12.58
C THR A 96 6.66 -4.20 -13.91
N ASP A 97 5.56 -4.95 -13.91
CA ASP A 97 4.70 -5.25 -15.07
C ASP A 97 3.94 -4.00 -15.57
N LEU A 98 3.74 -3.00 -14.73
CA LEU A 98 3.04 -1.76 -15.07
C LEU A 98 3.98 -0.54 -15.14
N THR A 99 3.78 0.30 -16.14
CA THR A 99 4.33 1.65 -16.20
C THR A 99 3.73 2.57 -15.13
N LEU A 100 4.37 3.72 -14.85
CA LEU A 100 3.82 4.69 -13.89
C LEU A 100 2.45 5.24 -14.30
N VAL A 101 2.13 5.26 -15.59
CA VAL A 101 0.81 5.68 -16.09
C VAL A 101 -0.21 4.59 -15.78
N GLU A 102 0.09 3.34 -16.13
CA GLU A 102 -0.80 2.20 -15.87
C GLU A 102 -1.00 1.96 -14.37
N GLN A 103 0.02 2.17 -13.53
CA GLN A 103 -0.13 2.13 -12.07
C GLN A 103 -1.14 3.17 -11.57
N LYS A 104 -1.11 4.39 -12.12
CA LYS A 104 -2.06 5.44 -11.78
C LYS A 104 -3.46 5.12 -12.27
N GLU A 105 -3.60 4.59 -13.48
CA GLU A 105 -4.89 4.16 -14.03
C GLU A 105 -5.50 3.03 -13.20
N LEU A 106 -4.68 2.03 -12.81
CA LEU A 106 -5.09 0.95 -11.91
C LEU A 106 -5.56 1.50 -10.57
N TRP A 107 -4.77 2.39 -9.94
CA TRP A 107 -5.16 3.02 -8.68
C TRP A 107 -6.48 3.80 -8.79
N LEU A 108 -6.69 4.52 -9.90
CA LEU A 108 -7.93 5.24 -10.15
C LEU A 108 -9.11 4.29 -10.36
N SER A 109 -8.91 3.12 -10.96
CA SER A 109 -9.97 2.13 -11.18
C SER A 109 -10.50 1.50 -9.88
N TRP A 110 -9.73 1.57 -8.80
CA TRP A 110 -10.14 1.06 -7.48
C TRP A 110 -10.90 2.09 -6.63
N ARG A 111 -10.93 3.36 -7.04
CA ARG A 111 -11.58 4.44 -6.30
C ARG A 111 -13.01 4.68 -6.78
#